data_AF-A0A7C1IM86-F1
#
_entry.id   AF-A0A7C1IM86-F1
#
_cell.length_a   1.000
_cell.length_b   1.000
_cell.length_c   1.000
_cell.angle_alpha   90.00
_cell.angle_beta   90.00
_cell.angle_gamma   90.00
#
_symmetry.space_group_name_H-M   'P 1'
#
loop_
_entity.id
_entity.type
_entity.pdbx_description
1 polymer ?
#
loop_
_entity_poly.entity_id
_entity_poly.type
_entity_poly.pdbx_seq_one_letter_code
_entity_poly.pdbx_strand_id
1 'polypeptide(L)'
;MEEQKMLTEDKEVKLRVPYSYGPYNKCNETEQWIRLSEGCPHNCPYCYEPTELKLFSIPEIVRNTVKIMDMNLLCKSESIEIIRELGEKRVNGKVVHYELICGIDYRFLTQESAIALKTSRFKNVRIGWDWYYKDQLKIRDALKKLFKAGYKPEDVTIFMICNWRISCEENLRKLDLCKVWGVKVADCYYDGQVSPHIVPVHWTDPQIKGVRKKVRKHNQLVNFKVDPELNRERKGTLT
;
A
#
# COMPACT_ATOMS: atom_id res chain seq x y z
N MET A 1 -29.28 0.24 8.26
CA MET A 1 -29.28 -0.82 9.29
C MET A 1 -28.43 -2.02 8.88
N GLU A 2 -28.58 -2.55 7.67
CA GLU A 2 -27.80 -3.69 7.17
C GLU A 2 -26.28 -3.41 7.09
N GLU A 3 -25.91 -2.22 6.63
CA GLU A 3 -24.52 -1.77 6.54
C GLU A 3 -23.84 -1.62 7.92
N GLN A 4 -24.61 -1.25 8.96
CA GLN A 4 -24.12 -1.12 10.33
C GLN A 4 -23.96 -2.49 11.02
N LYS A 5 -24.84 -3.44 10.72
CA LYS A 5 -24.79 -4.81 11.26
C LYS A 5 -23.60 -5.60 10.70
N MET A 6 -23.20 -5.34 9.46
CA MET A 6 -22.00 -5.93 8.84
C MET A 6 -20.67 -5.43 9.44
N LEU A 7 -20.63 -4.24 10.07
CA LEU A 7 -19.40 -3.64 10.58
C LEU A 7 -18.92 -4.25 11.91
N THR A 8 -19.80 -4.92 12.66
CA THR A 8 -19.52 -5.42 14.02
C THR A 8 -19.03 -6.86 14.08
N GLU A 9 -19.28 -7.68 13.07
CA GLU A 9 -19.03 -9.13 13.12
C GLU A 9 -17.56 -9.55 12.87
N ASP A 10 -16.75 -8.75 12.15
CA ASP A 10 -15.40 -9.19 11.71
C ASP A 10 -14.28 -8.94 12.73
N LYS A 11 -14.48 -8.09 13.74
CA LYS A 11 -13.51 -7.94 14.84
C LYS A 11 -13.50 -9.12 15.81
N GLU A 12 -14.40 -10.08 15.65
CA GLU A 12 -14.43 -11.29 16.47
C GLU A 12 -13.30 -12.27 16.12
N VAL A 13 -12.53 -12.03 15.04
CA VAL A 13 -11.34 -12.81 14.74
C VAL A 13 -10.25 -12.49 15.78
N LYS A 14 -10.02 -13.44 16.69
CA LYS A 14 -8.90 -13.38 17.62
C LYS A 14 -7.60 -13.59 16.86
N LEU A 15 -6.83 -12.51 16.73
CA LEU A 15 -5.48 -12.59 16.18
C LEU A 15 -4.63 -13.61 16.95
N ARG A 16 -3.86 -14.42 16.23
CA ARG A 16 -2.89 -15.34 16.84
C ARG A 16 -1.77 -14.59 17.56
N VAL A 17 -1.44 -13.39 17.07
CA VAL A 17 -0.39 -12.53 17.58
C VAL A 17 -0.90 -11.09 17.52
N PRO A 18 -0.63 -10.23 18.52
CA PRO A 18 -1.00 -8.82 18.44
C PRO A 18 -0.48 -8.18 17.15
N TYR A 19 -1.31 -7.36 16.50
CA TYR A 19 -0.91 -6.65 15.28
C TYR A 19 0.20 -5.61 15.56
N SER A 20 0.13 -4.99 16.75
CA SER A 20 1.06 -3.99 17.27
C SER A 20 2.18 -4.65 18.07
N TYR A 21 3.43 -4.37 17.71
CA TYR A 21 4.65 -4.86 18.38
C TYR A 21 5.48 -3.73 19.02
N GLY A 22 4.97 -2.49 19.03
CA GLY A 22 5.74 -1.33 19.47
C GLY A 22 6.79 -0.91 18.44
N PRO A 23 7.83 -0.16 18.86
CA PRO A 23 8.88 0.30 17.95
C PRO A 23 9.60 -0.88 17.31
N TYR A 24 9.97 -0.72 16.04
CA TYR A 24 10.63 -1.76 15.26
C TYR A 24 11.85 -1.14 14.58
N ASN A 25 12.99 -1.83 14.65
CA ASN A 25 14.21 -1.46 13.95
C ASN A 25 15.03 -2.73 13.65
N LYS A 26 14.93 -3.25 12.43
CA LYS A 26 15.72 -4.39 11.96
C LYS A 26 16.40 -4.04 10.65
N CYS A 27 17.51 -4.68 10.32
CA CYS A 27 18.13 -4.53 9.00
C CYS A 27 18.74 -5.84 8.52
N ASN A 28 18.94 -5.93 7.21
CA ASN A 28 19.81 -6.93 6.59
C ASN A 28 20.98 -6.19 5.89
N GLU A 29 21.66 -6.85 4.96
CA GLU A 29 22.78 -6.26 4.20
C GLU A 29 22.36 -5.08 3.31
N THR A 30 21.10 -5.02 2.87
CA THR A 30 20.63 -4.11 1.81
C THR A 30 19.62 -3.07 2.29
N GLU A 31 18.78 -3.42 3.26
CA GLU A 31 17.66 -2.60 3.69
C GLU A 31 17.44 -2.66 5.20
N GLN A 32 16.79 -1.61 5.70
CA GLN A 32 16.38 -1.46 7.08
C GLN A 32 14.86 -1.31 7.12
N TRP A 33 14.24 -1.93 8.11
CA TRP A 33 12.82 -1.80 8.35
C TRP A 33 12.58 -1.17 9.71
N ILE A 34 11.75 -0.14 9.73
CA ILE A 34 11.47 0.64 10.93
C ILE A 34 9.97 0.80 11.16
N ARG A 35 9.59 1.09 12.40
CA ARG A 35 8.25 1.59 12.74
C ARG A 35 8.38 2.86 13.57
N LEU A 36 7.72 3.91 13.13
CA LEU A 36 7.76 5.25 13.72
C LEU A 36 6.45 5.59 14.43
N SER A 37 5.37 4.90 14.11
CA SER A 37 4.07 5.15 14.70
C SER A 37 3.18 3.91 14.71
N GLU A 38 2.19 3.95 15.61
CA GLU A 38 1.05 3.04 15.68
C GLU A 38 -0.23 3.85 15.85
N GLY A 39 -1.36 3.21 15.62
CA GLY A 39 -2.69 3.78 15.70
C GLY A 39 -3.22 4.29 14.36
N CYS A 40 -4.50 4.12 14.13
CA CYS A 40 -5.22 4.79 13.04
C CYS A 40 -6.60 5.20 13.55
N PRO A 41 -7.05 6.45 13.34
CA PRO A 41 -8.38 6.87 13.79
C PRO A 41 -9.49 6.15 13.03
N HIS A 42 -9.17 5.53 11.88
CA HIS A 42 -10.10 4.74 11.11
C HIS A 42 -10.10 3.29 11.61
N ASN A 43 -11.08 3.02 12.45
CA ASN A 43 -11.39 1.71 13.02
C ASN A 43 -12.02 0.76 11.97
N CYS A 44 -11.39 0.59 10.82
CA CYS A 44 -11.92 -0.24 9.73
C CYS A 44 -12.13 -1.70 10.19
N PRO A 45 -13.21 -2.36 9.75
CA PRO A 45 -13.57 -3.71 10.23
C PRO A 45 -12.55 -4.80 9.83
N TYR A 46 -11.81 -4.58 8.75
CA TYR A 46 -10.77 -5.49 8.24
C TYR A 46 -9.36 -5.13 8.72
N CYS A 47 -9.21 -4.05 9.50
CA CYS A 47 -7.92 -3.54 9.94
C CYS A 47 -7.75 -3.81 11.44
N TYR A 48 -6.61 -4.38 11.78
CA TYR A 48 -6.27 -4.71 13.16
C TYR A 48 -5.41 -3.65 13.86
N GLU A 49 -5.15 -2.53 13.18
CA GLU A 49 -4.43 -1.41 13.78
C GLU A 49 -5.25 -0.84 14.96
N PRO A 50 -4.65 -0.59 16.13
CA PRO A 50 -5.34 0.07 17.22
C PRO A 50 -5.81 1.47 16.84
N THR A 51 -6.73 2.06 17.60
CA THR A 51 -7.13 3.46 17.41
C THR A 51 -6.26 4.44 18.19
N GLU A 52 -5.58 3.97 19.23
CA GLU A 52 -4.66 4.75 20.04
C GLU A 52 -3.43 5.15 19.22
N LEU A 53 -3.25 6.46 19.00
CA LEU A 53 -2.12 6.99 18.25
C LEU A 53 -0.86 7.00 19.13
N LYS A 54 0.22 6.38 18.65
CA LYS A 54 1.52 6.36 19.29
C LYS A 54 2.58 6.81 18.30
N LEU A 55 3.57 7.54 18.82
CA LEU A 55 4.77 7.92 18.10
C LEU A 55 5.99 7.33 18.79
N PHE A 56 6.96 6.94 17.98
CA PHE A 56 8.27 6.48 18.42
C PHE A 56 9.34 7.40 17.85
N SER A 57 10.49 7.46 18.51
CA SER A 57 11.65 8.16 17.98
C SER A 57 12.11 7.50 16.68
N ILE A 58 12.60 8.32 15.74
CA ILE A 58 13.28 7.80 14.56
C ILE A 58 14.56 7.09 15.04
N PRO A 59 14.71 5.78 14.77
CA PRO A 59 15.89 5.05 15.19
C PRO A 59 17.12 5.46 14.36
N GLU A 60 18.30 5.02 14.78
CA GLU A 60 19.50 5.16 13.96
C GLU A 60 19.31 4.51 12.58
N ILE A 61 19.57 5.28 11.53
CA ILE A 61 19.45 4.81 10.15
C ILE A 61 20.83 4.39 9.66
N VAL A 62 20.98 3.10 9.32
CA VAL A 62 22.25 2.47 8.93
C VAL A 62 22.23 1.90 7.51
N ARG A 63 21.12 2.08 6.78
CA ARG A 63 20.96 1.68 5.38
C ARG A 63 20.40 2.82 4.54
N ASN A 64 20.79 2.87 3.26
CA ASN A 64 20.27 3.86 2.31
C ASN A 64 18.87 3.50 1.75
N THR A 65 18.36 2.31 2.07
CA THR A 65 17.00 1.88 1.73
C THR A 65 16.28 1.52 3.02
N VAL A 66 15.19 2.24 3.31
CA VAL A 66 14.42 2.10 4.53
C VAL A 66 12.95 1.83 4.21
N LYS A 67 12.40 0.77 4.80
CA LYS A 67 11.00 0.39 4.70
C LYS A 67 10.30 0.73 6.01
N ILE A 68 9.30 1.58 5.94
CA ILE A 68 8.53 2.03 7.09
C ILE A 68 7.26 1.18 7.14
N MET A 69 7.10 0.47 8.26
CA MET A 69 6.05 -0.52 8.50
C MET A 69 4.82 0.05 9.20
N ASP A 70 4.75 1.38 9.29
CA ASP A 70 3.64 2.11 9.91
C ASP A 70 2.33 1.91 9.17
N MET A 71 1.24 1.79 9.93
CA MET A 71 -0.10 1.89 9.39
C MET A 71 -0.49 3.36 9.27
N ASN A 72 -0.45 3.85 8.02
CA ASN A 72 -0.89 5.19 7.65
C ASN A 72 -0.21 6.32 8.45
N LEU A 73 1.09 6.53 8.20
CA LEU A 73 1.87 7.62 8.83
C LEU A 73 1.18 8.98 8.73
N LEU A 74 0.48 9.28 7.62
CA LEU A 74 -0.14 10.59 7.37
C LEU A 74 -1.30 10.94 8.31
N CYS A 75 -1.87 9.99 9.05
CA CYS A 75 -2.89 10.33 10.05
C CYS A 75 -2.32 10.91 11.34
N LYS A 76 -0.99 10.94 11.50
CA LYS A 76 -0.32 11.54 12.65
C LYS A 76 -0.13 13.04 12.41
N SER A 77 -0.37 13.84 13.45
CA SER A 77 -0.20 15.31 13.40
C SER A 77 1.22 15.71 13.00
N GLU A 78 2.21 14.97 13.49
CA GLU A 78 3.65 15.18 13.33
C GLU A 78 4.20 14.54 12.04
N SER A 79 3.31 14.01 11.17
CA SER A 79 3.73 13.21 10.02
C SER A 79 4.60 13.99 9.03
N ILE A 80 4.33 15.28 8.83
CA ILE A 80 5.10 16.11 7.91
C ILE A 80 6.50 16.40 8.48
N GLU A 81 6.60 16.67 9.77
CA GLU A 81 7.86 16.90 10.49
C GLU A 81 8.73 15.63 10.42
N ILE A 82 8.15 14.47 10.71
CA ILE A 82 8.83 13.16 10.60
C ILE A 82 9.33 12.92 9.17
N ILE A 83 8.48 13.17 8.16
CA ILE A 83 8.86 13.00 6.75
C ILE A 83 10.03 13.92 6.37
N ARG A 84 10.03 15.18 6.85
CA ARG A 84 11.11 16.14 6.60
C ARG A 84 12.41 15.70 7.28
N GLU A 85 12.36 15.31 8.56
CA GLU A 85 13.54 14.84 9.30
C GLU A 85 14.18 13.59 8.65
N LEU A 86 13.35 12.64 8.19
CA LEU A 86 13.84 11.48 7.42
C LEU A 86 14.55 11.92 6.13
N GLY A 87 14.02 12.93 5.44
CA GLY A 87 14.61 13.46 4.21
C GLY A 87 16.03 14.02 4.37
N GLU A 88 16.42 14.39 5.59
CA GLU A 88 17.75 14.93 5.92
C GLU A 88 18.79 13.84 6.22
N LYS A 89 18.35 12.60 6.51
CA LYS A 89 19.26 11.53 6.92
C LYS A 89 20.19 11.11 5.77
N ARG A 90 21.43 10.80 6.16
CA ARG A 90 22.47 10.28 5.26
C ARG A 90 23.18 9.12 5.93
N VAL A 91 23.53 8.12 5.11
CA VAL A 91 24.36 6.98 5.53
C VAL A 91 25.57 6.96 4.60
N ASN A 92 26.78 7.01 5.18
CA ASN A 92 28.04 7.05 4.43
C ASN A 92 28.07 8.18 3.38
N GLY A 93 27.59 9.37 3.74
CA GLY A 93 27.48 10.54 2.85
C GLY A 93 26.38 10.45 1.78
N LYS A 94 25.74 9.30 1.62
CA LYS A 94 24.69 9.06 0.61
C LYS A 94 23.30 9.31 1.18
N VAL A 95 22.38 9.76 0.33
CA VAL A 95 20.97 9.97 0.69
C VAL A 95 20.29 8.65 1.07
N VAL A 96 19.26 8.74 1.89
CA VAL A 96 18.40 7.61 2.23
C VAL A 96 17.11 7.69 1.42
N HIS A 97 16.56 6.54 1.11
CA HIS A 97 15.31 6.39 0.40
C HIS A 97 14.30 5.59 1.21
N TYR A 98 13.05 6.02 1.17
CA TYR A 98 12.00 5.50 2.05
C TYR A 98 10.85 4.88 1.26
N GLU A 99 10.23 3.84 1.82
CA GLU A 99 8.98 3.27 1.33
C GLU A 99 7.99 3.07 2.47
N LEU A 100 6.77 3.59 2.34
CA LEU A 100 5.66 3.30 3.25
C LEU A 100 5.00 1.99 2.81
N ILE A 101 5.31 0.88 3.48
CA ILE A 101 4.94 -0.46 3.03
C ILE A 101 3.43 -0.70 3.12
N CYS A 102 2.79 -0.22 4.18
CA CYS A 102 1.35 -0.37 4.39
C CYS A 102 0.52 0.69 3.64
N GLY A 103 1.20 1.64 2.99
CA GLY A 103 0.58 2.73 2.24
C GLY A 103 0.03 3.86 3.09
N ILE A 104 -0.63 4.78 2.40
CA ILE A 104 -1.27 5.97 2.95
C ILE A 104 -2.76 5.96 2.67
N ASP A 105 -3.51 6.54 3.58
CA ASP A 105 -4.92 6.79 3.37
C ASP A 105 -5.10 8.12 2.63
N TYR A 106 -5.84 8.08 1.52
CA TYR A 106 -6.06 9.23 0.66
C TYR A 106 -6.73 10.41 1.38
N ARG A 107 -7.44 10.15 2.49
CA ARG A 107 -8.14 11.16 3.29
C ARG A 107 -7.19 12.13 4.00
N PHE A 108 -5.99 11.67 4.35
CA PHE A 108 -4.95 12.52 4.97
C PHE A 108 -3.92 13.06 3.97
N LEU A 109 -4.04 12.71 2.69
CA LEU A 109 -3.13 13.20 1.68
C LEU A 109 -3.49 14.64 1.27
N THR A 110 -2.66 15.58 1.71
CA THR A 110 -2.69 16.98 1.28
C THR A 110 -1.67 17.21 0.17
N GLN A 111 -1.73 18.37 -0.49
CA GLN A 111 -0.69 18.73 -1.46
C GLN A 111 0.67 18.93 -0.77
N GLU A 112 0.68 19.43 0.45
CA GLU A 112 1.89 19.62 1.26
C GLU A 112 2.54 18.29 1.60
N SER A 113 1.78 17.31 2.12
CA SER A 113 2.34 16.01 2.45
C SER A 113 2.81 15.25 1.22
N ALA A 114 2.12 15.39 0.07
CA ALA A 114 2.59 14.85 -1.21
C ALA A 114 3.97 15.43 -1.63
N ILE A 115 4.16 16.74 -1.47
CA ILE A 115 5.44 17.41 -1.76
C ILE A 115 6.51 16.93 -0.78
N ALA A 116 6.22 16.91 0.52
CA ALA A 116 7.14 16.48 1.56
C ALA A 116 7.63 15.04 1.30
N LEU A 117 6.72 14.11 0.99
CA LEU A 117 7.08 12.73 0.61
C LEU A 117 8.05 12.71 -0.57
N LYS A 118 7.77 13.48 -1.64
CA LYS A 118 8.62 13.48 -2.84
C LYS A 118 10.00 14.06 -2.54
N THR A 119 10.06 15.21 -1.88
CA THR A 119 11.33 15.90 -1.57
C THR A 119 12.19 15.09 -0.61
N SER A 120 11.55 14.41 0.35
CA SER A 120 12.19 13.47 1.29
C SER A 120 12.42 12.08 0.72
N ARG A 121 12.30 11.91 -0.61
CA ARG A 121 12.73 10.72 -1.35
C ARG A 121 11.98 9.44 -1.01
N PHE A 122 10.72 9.58 -0.59
CA PHE A 122 9.79 8.46 -0.52
C PHE A 122 9.48 7.97 -1.93
N LYS A 123 9.65 6.68 -2.18
CA LYS A 123 9.37 6.03 -3.47
C LYS A 123 8.17 5.11 -3.35
N ASN A 124 7.69 4.63 -4.50
CA ASN A 124 6.70 3.56 -4.57
C ASN A 124 5.46 3.83 -3.69
N VAL A 125 4.93 5.05 -3.76
CA VAL A 125 3.83 5.51 -2.88
C VAL A 125 2.62 4.63 -3.10
N ARG A 126 2.04 4.13 -2.01
CA ARG A 126 0.87 3.24 -2.04
C ARG A 126 -0.34 3.97 -1.46
N ILE A 127 -1.47 4.00 -2.15
CA ILE A 127 -2.72 4.58 -1.65
C ILE A 127 -3.73 3.47 -1.39
N GLY A 128 -4.32 3.44 -0.19
CA GLY A 128 -5.43 2.53 0.14
C GLY A 128 -6.72 2.86 -0.61
N TRP A 129 -7.27 1.89 -1.33
CA TRP A 129 -8.62 1.91 -1.91
C TRP A 129 -9.35 0.61 -1.60
N ASP A 130 -9.48 0.34 -0.30
CA ASP A 130 -9.99 -0.92 0.24
C ASP A 130 -11.52 -1.02 0.21
N TRP A 131 -12.20 0.09 -0.07
CA TRP A 131 -13.66 0.14 -0.12
C TRP A 131 -14.21 0.28 -1.53
N TYR A 132 -15.41 0.83 -1.63
CA TYR A 132 -16.22 0.81 -2.84
C TYR A 132 -15.66 1.66 -3.99
N TYR A 133 -15.97 1.23 -5.20
CA TYR A 133 -15.68 1.91 -6.46
C TYR A 133 -16.21 3.36 -6.49
N LYS A 134 -17.30 3.66 -5.76
CA LYS A 134 -17.87 5.03 -5.70
C LYS A 134 -16.88 6.09 -5.22
N ASP A 135 -15.81 5.71 -4.51
CA ASP A 135 -14.76 6.62 -4.07
C ASP A 135 -13.73 6.96 -5.17
N GLN A 136 -13.93 6.50 -6.41
CA GLN A 136 -13.04 6.73 -7.56
C GLN A 136 -12.59 8.19 -7.74
N LEU A 137 -13.46 9.16 -7.50
CA LEU A 137 -13.12 10.58 -7.66
C LEU A 137 -12.15 11.04 -6.57
N LYS A 138 -12.32 10.55 -5.34
CA LYS A 138 -11.43 10.85 -4.20
C LYS A 138 -10.04 10.27 -4.45
N ILE A 139 -9.97 9.04 -4.96
CA ILE A 139 -8.70 8.39 -5.35
C ILE A 139 -8.02 9.15 -6.49
N ARG A 140 -8.77 9.51 -7.53
CA ARG A 140 -8.25 10.33 -8.63
C ARG A 140 -7.69 11.66 -8.12
N ASP A 141 -8.37 12.31 -7.18
CA ASP A 141 -7.91 13.58 -6.63
C ASP A 141 -6.70 13.42 -5.68
N ALA A 142 -6.49 12.25 -5.09
CA ALA A 142 -5.25 11.91 -4.39
C ALA A 142 -4.09 11.68 -5.38
N LEU A 143 -4.34 10.95 -6.48
CA LEU A 143 -3.37 10.76 -7.56
C LEU A 143 -2.91 12.09 -8.16
N LYS A 144 -3.84 13.03 -8.41
CA LYS A 144 -3.49 14.37 -8.88
C LYS A 144 -2.51 15.10 -7.96
N LYS A 145 -2.66 14.98 -6.63
CA LYS A 145 -1.74 15.60 -5.66
C LYS A 145 -0.34 15.00 -5.76
N LEU A 146 -0.24 13.67 -5.87
CA LEU A 146 1.03 12.98 -6.06
C LEU A 146 1.70 13.36 -7.39
N PHE A 147 0.95 13.40 -8.49
CA PHE A 147 1.48 13.76 -9.80
C PHE A 147 1.94 15.21 -9.83
N LYS A 148 1.17 16.14 -9.22
CA LYS A 148 1.58 17.55 -9.05
C LYS A 148 2.83 17.68 -8.19
N ALA A 149 3.04 16.80 -7.21
CA ALA A 149 4.28 16.73 -6.43
C ALA A 149 5.47 16.15 -7.22
N GLY A 150 5.24 15.54 -8.40
CA GLY A 150 6.29 15.00 -9.26
C GLY A 150 6.46 13.48 -9.21
N TYR A 151 5.50 12.73 -8.68
CA TYR A 151 5.45 11.28 -8.85
C TYR A 151 5.01 10.90 -10.27
N LYS A 152 5.64 9.86 -10.85
CA LYS A 152 5.17 9.28 -12.10
C LYS A 152 4.09 8.22 -11.83
N PRO A 153 3.20 7.92 -12.79
CA PRO A 153 2.19 6.88 -12.61
C PRO A 153 2.76 5.52 -12.17
N GLU A 154 3.88 5.08 -12.76
CA GLU A 154 4.56 3.84 -12.38
C GLU A 154 5.18 3.85 -10.97
N ASP A 155 5.37 5.02 -10.35
CA ASP A 155 5.82 5.16 -8.96
C ASP A 155 4.68 5.04 -7.95
N VAL A 156 3.42 4.99 -8.41
CA VAL A 156 2.23 4.95 -7.55
C VAL A 156 1.55 3.59 -7.66
N THR A 157 1.12 3.07 -6.51
CA THR A 157 0.40 1.78 -6.42
C THR A 157 -0.90 1.97 -5.66
N ILE A 158 -2.00 1.46 -6.19
CA ILE A 158 -3.27 1.39 -5.47
C ILE A 158 -3.34 0.07 -4.71
N PHE A 159 -3.50 0.14 -3.40
CA PHE A 159 -3.65 -0.98 -2.50
C PHE A 159 -5.13 -1.33 -2.40
N MET A 160 -5.52 -2.59 -2.66
CA MET A 160 -6.90 -3.04 -2.59
C MET A 160 -7.01 -4.31 -1.76
N ILE A 161 -7.83 -4.26 -0.71
CA ILE A 161 -8.21 -5.45 0.05
C ILE A 161 -8.94 -6.45 -0.86
N CYS A 162 -8.46 -7.69 -0.83
CA CYS A 162 -8.98 -8.83 -1.57
C CYS A 162 -9.39 -9.93 -0.59
N ASN A 163 -10.26 -10.85 -1.04
CA ASN A 163 -10.73 -11.98 -0.22
C ASN A 163 -11.38 -11.56 1.10
N TRP A 164 -11.91 -10.34 1.15
CA TRP A 164 -12.79 -9.83 2.20
C TRP A 164 -14.21 -9.63 1.63
N ARG A 165 -15.15 -9.13 2.44
CA ARG A 165 -16.57 -8.95 2.08
C ARG A 165 -16.80 -8.06 0.84
N ILE A 166 -15.84 -7.23 0.44
CA ILE A 166 -15.90 -6.54 -0.86
C ILE A 166 -15.81 -7.55 -2.01
N SER A 167 -16.71 -7.47 -2.98
CA SER A 167 -16.75 -8.45 -4.06
C SER A 167 -15.51 -8.40 -4.96
N CYS A 168 -15.16 -9.51 -5.60
CA CYS A 168 -14.09 -9.50 -6.60
C CYS A 168 -14.43 -8.59 -7.79
N GLU A 169 -15.71 -8.45 -8.14
CA GLU A 169 -16.21 -7.57 -9.21
C GLU A 169 -15.92 -6.09 -8.90
N GLU A 170 -16.11 -5.67 -7.65
CA GLU A 170 -15.72 -4.32 -7.21
C GLU A 170 -14.22 -4.06 -7.43
N ASN A 171 -13.35 -5.02 -7.07
CA ASN A 171 -11.91 -4.88 -7.30
C ASN A 171 -11.54 -4.89 -8.78
N LEU A 172 -12.25 -5.65 -9.63
CA LEU A 172 -12.04 -5.63 -11.07
C LEU A 172 -12.41 -4.28 -11.70
N ARG A 173 -13.51 -3.66 -11.27
CA ARG A 173 -13.88 -2.31 -11.72
C ARG A 173 -12.84 -1.27 -11.31
N LYS A 174 -12.34 -1.34 -10.08
CA LYS A 174 -11.24 -0.47 -9.60
C LYS A 174 -9.96 -0.69 -10.41
N LEU A 175 -9.64 -1.94 -10.75
CA LEU A 175 -8.50 -2.29 -11.61
C LEU A 175 -8.65 -1.67 -13.00
N ASP A 176 -9.85 -1.66 -13.58
CA ASP A 176 -10.09 -1.03 -14.89
C ASP A 176 -9.81 0.47 -14.88
N LEU A 177 -10.14 1.20 -13.81
CA LEU A 177 -9.71 2.59 -13.68
C LEU A 177 -8.20 2.74 -13.48
N CYS A 178 -7.56 1.83 -12.74
CA CYS A 178 -6.11 1.86 -12.57
C CYS A 178 -5.37 1.68 -13.91
N LYS A 179 -5.97 0.96 -14.88
CA LYS A 179 -5.47 0.90 -16.27
C LYS A 179 -5.52 2.27 -16.94
N VAL A 180 -6.64 2.99 -16.81
CA VAL A 180 -6.80 4.35 -17.36
C VAL A 180 -5.81 5.32 -16.74
N TRP A 181 -5.57 5.22 -15.43
CA TRP A 181 -4.62 6.09 -14.72
C TRP A 181 -3.16 5.69 -14.90
N GLY A 182 -2.88 4.51 -15.45
CA GLY A 182 -1.52 4.00 -15.65
C GLY A 182 -0.75 3.72 -14.36
N VAL A 183 -1.46 3.49 -13.25
CA VAL A 183 -0.86 3.23 -11.92
C VAL A 183 -0.85 1.73 -11.61
N LYS A 184 0.07 1.29 -10.76
CA LYS A 184 0.15 -0.12 -10.34
C LYS A 184 -0.98 -0.47 -9.37
N VAL A 185 -1.25 -1.75 -9.17
CA VAL A 185 -2.19 -2.26 -8.16
C VAL A 185 -1.49 -3.29 -7.28
N ALA A 186 -1.72 -3.23 -5.97
CA ALA A 186 -1.37 -4.28 -5.03
C ALA A 186 -2.66 -4.97 -4.56
N ASP A 187 -2.78 -6.26 -4.86
CA ASP A 187 -3.86 -7.15 -4.42
C ASP A 187 -3.52 -7.72 -3.05
N CYS A 188 -4.07 -7.09 -2.00
CA CYS A 188 -3.69 -7.36 -0.63
C CYS A 188 -4.75 -8.22 0.04
N TYR A 189 -4.37 -9.43 0.43
CA TYR A 189 -5.34 -10.42 0.87
C TYR A 189 -5.63 -10.30 2.37
N TYR A 190 -6.92 -10.39 2.69
CA TYR A 190 -7.42 -10.30 4.06
C TYR A 190 -6.71 -11.25 5.02
N ASP A 191 -6.57 -10.80 6.27
CA ASP A 191 -5.91 -11.52 7.35
C ASP A 191 -4.42 -11.83 7.10
N GLY A 192 -3.73 -10.91 6.39
CA GLY A 192 -2.28 -10.99 6.16
C GLY A 192 -1.86 -12.16 5.26
N GLN A 193 -2.80 -12.73 4.51
CA GLN A 193 -2.52 -13.86 3.63
C GLN A 193 -1.59 -13.44 2.48
N VAL A 194 -0.59 -14.27 2.20
CA VAL A 194 0.41 -14.00 1.16
C VAL A 194 0.49 -15.15 0.17
N SER A 195 0.74 -14.81 -1.09
CA SER A 195 0.99 -15.82 -2.13
C SER A 195 2.18 -16.72 -1.80
N PRO A 196 2.12 -18.02 -2.14
CA PRO A 196 1.01 -18.74 -2.79
C PRO A 196 -0.08 -19.23 -1.81
N HIS A 197 0.07 -18.97 -0.52
CA HIS A 197 -0.76 -19.51 0.57
C HIS A 197 -1.97 -18.61 0.87
N ILE A 198 -2.87 -18.47 -0.10
CA ILE A 198 -4.13 -17.75 0.09
C ILE A 198 -5.27 -18.77 0.15
N VAL A 199 -6.01 -18.75 1.24
CA VAL A 199 -7.17 -19.59 1.51
C VAL A 199 -8.46 -18.77 1.29
N PRO A 200 -9.44 -19.28 0.53
CA PRO A 200 -10.77 -18.70 0.43
C PRO A 200 -11.40 -18.33 1.79
N VAL A 201 -11.80 -17.07 1.96
CA VAL A 201 -12.59 -16.61 3.11
C VAL A 201 -13.96 -16.15 2.63
N HIS A 202 -13.98 -15.10 1.80
CA HIS A 202 -15.21 -14.58 1.18
C HIS A 202 -15.24 -14.76 -0.34
N TRP A 203 -14.08 -15.01 -0.95
CA TRP A 203 -13.97 -15.25 -2.38
C TRP A 203 -13.67 -16.71 -2.65
N THR A 204 -14.05 -17.19 -3.82
CA THR A 204 -13.72 -18.54 -4.27
C THR A 204 -12.28 -18.60 -4.81
N ASP A 205 -11.71 -19.81 -4.79
CA ASP A 205 -10.40 -20.12 -5.37
C ASP A 205 -10.24 -19.60 -6.82
N PRO A 206 -11.21 -19.83 -7.73
CA PRO A 206 -11.16 -19.27 -9.09
C PRO A 206 -11.15 -17.74 -9.13
N GLN A 207 -11.94 -17.07 -8.26
CA GLN A 207 -11.96 -15.59 -8.19
C GLN A 207 -10.61 -15.05 -7.74
N ILE A 208 -10.02 -15.64 -6.70
CA ILE A 208 -8.68 -15.30 -6.21
C ILE A 208 -7.68 -15.44 -7.37
N LYS A 209 -7.55 -16.64 -7.95
CA LYS A 209 -6.59 -16.89 -9.05
C LYS A 209 -6.80 -15.94 -10.23
N GLY A 210 -8.06 -15.66 -10.59
CA GLY A 210 -8.43 -14.75 -11.67
C GLY A 210 -7.99 -13.30 -11.43
N VAL A 211 -8.30 -12.74 -10.26
CA VAL A 211 -7.89 -11.37 -9.88
C VAL A 211 -6.37 -11.25 -9.88
N ARG A 212 -5.66 -12.20 -9.25
CA ARG A 212 -4.19 -12.18 -9.18
C ARG A 212 -3.54 -12.20 -10.56
N LYS A 213 -4.06 -13.03 -11.47
CA LYS A 213 -3.57 -13.10 -12.85
C LYS A 213 -3.74 -11.75 -13.54
N LYS A 214 -4.92 -11.13 -13.42
CA LYS A 214 -5.21 -9.82 -14.04
C LYS A 214 -4.37 -8.69 -13.45
N VAL A 215 -4.19 -8.64 -12.13
CA VAL A 215 -3.36 -7.62 -11.45
C VAL A 215 -1.89 -7.76 -11.85
N ARG A 216 -1.36 -9.00 -11.88
CA ARG A 216 0.01 -9.25 -12.35
C ARG A 216 0.22 -8.77 -13.79
N LYS A 217 -0.71 -9.13 -14.69
CA LYS A 217 -0.67 -8.72 -16.08
C LYS A 217 -0.71 -7.20 -16.24
N HIS A 218 -1.62 -6.55 -15.52
CA HIS A 218 -1.72 -5.09 -15.47
C HIS A 218 -0.39 -4.45 -15.03
N ASN A 219 0.18 -4.90 -13.91
CA ASN A 219 1.42 -4.34 -13.40
C ASN A 219 2.62 -4.56 -14.34
N GLN A 220 2.68 -5.69 -15.04
CA GLN A 220 3.67 -5.89 -16.11
C GLN A 220 3.52 -4.81 -17.19
N LEU A 221 2.31 -4.54 -17.67
CA LEU A 221 2.06 -3.51 -18.68
C LEU A 221 2.40 -2.11 -18.17
N VAL A 222 2.10 -1.78 -16.91
CA VAL A 222 2.48 -0.49 -16.31
C VAL A 222 4.00 -0.32 -16.24
N ASN A 223 4.73 -1.40 -15.89
CA ASN A 223 6.18 -1.37 -15.75
C ASN A 223 6.93 -1.37 -17.09
N PHE A 224 6.54 -2.26 -18.00
CA PHE A 224 7.28 -2.50 -19.24
C PHE A 224 6.75 -1.67 -20.41
N LYS A 225 5.54 -1.10 -20.31
CA LYS A 225 4.80 -0.40 -21.39
C LYS A 225 4.49 -1.26 -22.63
N VAL A 226 5.05 -2.46 -22.70
CA VAL A 226 4.77 -3.52 -23.67
C VAL A 226 4.42 -4.80 -22.92
N ASP A 227 3.70 -5.69 -23.57
CA ASP A 227 3.40 -7.00 -23.02
C ASP A 227 4.64 -7.91 -23.08
N PRO A 228 5.27 -8.25 -21.94
CA PRO A 228 6.46 -9.11 -21.94
C PRO A 228 6.14 -10.57 -22.29
N GLU A 229 4.88 -10.99 -22.21
CA GLU A 229 4.47 -12.36 -22.48
C GLU A 229 4.32 -12.63 -23.98
N LEU A 230 3.93 -11.63 -24.78
CA LEU A 230 3.91 -11.73 -26.26
C LEU A 230 5.31 -11.97 -26.85
N ASN A 231 6.36 -11.46 -26.19
CA ASN A 231 7.75 -11.66 -26.61
C ASN A 231 8.28 -13.08 -26.32
N ARG A 232 7.63 -13.83 -25.42
CA ARG A 232 8.03 -15.22 -25.12
C ARG A 232 7.49 -16.20 -26.16
N GLU A 233 6.27 -15.97 -26.64
CA GLU A 233 5.65 -16.83 -27.67
C GLU A 233 6.46 -16.83 -28.96
N ARG A 234 7.00 -15.67 -29.39
CA ARG A 234 7.88 -15.57 -30.58
C ARG A 234 9.21 -16.32 -30.46
N LYS A 235 9.72 -16.54 -29.25
CA LYS A 235 10.98 -17.29 -29.03
C LYS A 235 10.76 -18.80 -28.91
N GLY A 236 9.53 -19.25 -28.66
CA GLY A 236 9.17 -20.67 -28.57
C GLY A 236 8.72 -21.31 -29.89
N THR A 237 8.61 -20.53 -30.98
CA THR A 237 8.20 -21.03 -32.31
C THR A 237 9.38 -21.20 -33.29
N LEU A 238 10.62 -21.09 -32.80
CA LEU A 238 11.86 -21.21 -33.60
C LEU A 238 12.70 -22.45 -33.22
N THR A 239 12.07 -23.49 -32.65
CA THR A 239 12.69 -24.81 -32.43
C THR A 239 11.91 -25.88 -33.15
#